data_AF-A0A1H6FPG6-F1
#
_entry.id   AF-A0A1H6FPG6-F1
#
_cell.length_a   1.000
_cell.length_b   1.000
_cell.length_c   1.000
_cell.angle_alpha   90.00
_cell.angle_beta   90.00
_cell.angle_gamma   90.00
#
_symmetry.space_group_name_H-M   'P 1'
#
loop_
_entity.id
_entity.type
_entity.pdbx_description
1 polymer ?
#
loop_
_entity_poly.entity_id
_entity_poly.type
_entity_poly.pdbx_seq_one_letter_code
_entity_poly.pdbx_strand_id
1 'polypeptide(L)'
;MARPHVKRQPRDHHTQAESGRYTDWLAPLLAALWHPFYTLGVGPGWILTAQLMLFSTAVFALFRLACPTLIAALATGATLICPPILSMLIFLSRDTWFAVFMTAAVAALAHSAHPSRRSSRRQMLALLIAAACLLLAQAARQNAFPVIATVVTAYSFLALRRSGSHRSVIRLGIAGAAGLLSAILALAVTEGAKRLLPISRLHPEQALYVYDLAALSDRANTLLLPPRPRMRTVGELRAKWVPESPRALLFGPDAPYPAPLSSRDVSELAARWRSEILHRPVSYVRVRTRLLLSLLGVSQRPVWVTHPGIDPNNLGLALHFHGANRVLRTYLGAFADERNNGSVIYRPMLWIVGAIALLAVLRRRTLERVYFAGTLFVASAIGYSFGLLVMAPVSAYRYGFPVLLFSFLALATGVLAAVGRRRAAPVEQGAGPVDKLRSARGIAGARAV
;
A
#
# COMPACT_ATOMS: atom_id res chain seq x y z
N MET A 1 31.31 -35.22 13.62
CA MET A 1 30.79 -34.40 12.50
C MET A 1 29.88 -33.30 13.06
N ALA A 2 30.38 -32.06 13.15
CA ALA A 2 29.55 -30.93 13.55
C ALA A 2 28.56 -30.64 12.42
N ARG A 3 27.25 -30.69 12.72
CA ARG A 3 26.22 -30.24 11.76
C ARG A 3 26.57 -28.81 11.38
N PRO A 4 26.71 -28.48 10.08
CA PRO A 4 26.95 -27.10 9.67
C PRO A 4 25.86 -26.25 10.31
N HIS A 5 26.26 -25.20 11.04
CA HIS A 5 25.32 -24.24 11.60
C HIS A 5 24.52 -23.64 10.44
N VAL A 6 23.35 -24.24 10.17
CA VAL A 6 22.39 -23.72 9.21
C VAL A 6 22.05 -22.33 9.72
N LYS A 7 22.60 -21.32 9.05
CA LYS A 7 22.35 -19.92 9.36
C LYS A 7 20.84 -19.75 9.36
N ARG A 8 20.29 -19.35 10.51
CA ARG A 8 18.87 -19.12 10.72
C ARG A 8 18.42 -17.96 9.83
N GLN A 9 18.15 -18.23 8.55
CA GLN A 9 17.42 -17.28 7.74
C GLN A 9 16.08 -17.02 8.43
N PRO A 10 15.60 -15.77 8.46
CA PRO A 10 14.27 -15.47 8.96
C PRO A 10 13.25 -16.39 8.27
N ARG A 11 12.50 -17.15 9.07
CA ARG A 11 11.43 -18.03 8.55
C ARG A 11 10.46 -17.18 7.74
N ASP A 12 10.12 -17.63 6.54
CA ASP A 12 9.08 -17.00 5.74
C ASP A 12 7.70 -17.09 6.41
N HIS A 13 6.70 -16.39 5.86
CA HIS A 13 5.36 -16.38 6.43
C HIS A 13 4.72 -17.77 6.49
N HIS A 14 5.01 -18.63 5.51
CA HIS A 14 4.45 -19.97 5.39
C HIS A 14 4.98 -20.89 6.48
N THR A 15 6.29 -20.89 6.68
CA THR A 15 6.93 -21.66 7.75
C THR A 15 6.44 -21.21 9.13
N GLN A 16 6.19 -19.91 9.32
CA GLN A 16 5.63 -19.41 10.59
C GLN A 16 4.17 -19.84 10.78
N ALA A 17 3.34 -19.72 9.74
CA ALA A 17 1.94 -20.13 9.79
C ALA A 17 1.78 -21.64 9.95
N GLU A 18 2.62 -22.46 9.33
CA GLU A 18 2.59 -23.92 9.49
C GLU A 18 3.08 -24.34 10.88
N SER A 19 4.22 -23.81 11.33
CA SER A 19 4.84 -24.25 12.60
C SER A 19 4.22 -23.64 13.86
N GLY A 20 3.38 -22.61 13.74
CA GLY A 20 2.85 -21.84 14.87
C GLY A 20 3.93 -21.07 15.66
N ARG A 21 5.14 -20.96 15.13
CA ARG A 21 6.27 -20.23 15.75
C ARG A 21 6.51 -18.92 15.02
N TYR A 22 6.24 -17.82 15.71
CA TYR A 22 6.22 -16.49 15.10
C TYR A 22 7.50 -15.70 15.39
N THR A 23 7.83 -14.78 14.49
CA THR A 23 8.91 -13.82 14.67
C THR A 23 8.44 -12.40 14.36
N ASP A 24 9.07 -11.40 14.96
CA ASP A 24 8.75 -9.99 14.73
C ASP A 24 9.27 -9.45 13.38
N TRP A 25 10.14 -10.21 12.68
CA TRP A 25 10.73 -9.83 11.39
C TRP A 25 9.67 -9.60 10.30
N LEU A 26 8.58 -10.38 10.37
CA LEU A 26 7.51 -10.40 9.39
C LEU A 26 6.21 -9.76 9.95
N ALA A 27 5.07 -10.41 9.77
CA ALA A 27 3.76 -9.96 10.25
C ALA A 27 3.16 -11.10 11.08
N PRO A 28 3.54 -11.22 12.36
CA PRO A 28 3.22 -12.40 13.18
C PRO A 28 1.72 -12.60 13.35
N LEU A 29 0.95 -11.51 13.48
CA LEU A 29 -0.52 -11.58 13.57
C LEU A 29 -1.15 -12.12 12.28
N LEU A 30 -0.63 -11.72 11.11
CA LEU A 30 -1.11 -12.23 9.83
C LEU A 30 -0.77 -13.72 9.66
N ALA A 31 0.44 -14.13 10.04
CA ALA A 31 0.82 -15.55 10.03
C ALA A 31 -0.03 -16.37 11.03
N ALA A 32 -0.34 -15.82 12.20
CA ALA A 32 -1.23 -16.45 13.18
C ALA A 32 -2.66 -16.57 12.66
N LEU A 33 -3.16 -15.58 11.90
CA LEU A 33 -4.44 -15.67 11.22
C LEU A 33 -4.46 -16.79 10.19
N TRP A 34 -3.34 -17.08 9.54
CA TRP A 34 -3.23 -18.17 8.56
C TRP A 34 -3.06 -19.54 9.19
N HIS A 35 -2.53 -19.63 10.42
CA HIS A 35 -2.21 -20.90 11.07
C HIS A 35 -3.36 -21.92 11.09
N PRO A 36 -4.61 -21.56 11.46
CA PRO A 36 -5.73 -22.51 11.43
C PRO A 36 -5.97 -23.12 10.05
N PHE A 37 -5.80 -22.34 8.99
CA PHE A 37 -5.96 -22.81 7.62
C PHE A 37 -4.88 -23.84 7.28
N TYR A 38 -3.62 -23.57 7.62
CA TYR A 38 -2.53 -24.53 7.44
C TYR A 38 -2.79 -25.85 8.19
N THR A 39 -3.28 -25.78 9.44
CA THR A 39 -3.59 -26.99 10.22
C THR A 39 -4.75 -27.81 9.65
N LEU A 40 -5.64 -27.17 8.88
CA LEU A 40 -6.75 -27.83 8.18
C LEU A 40 -6.34 -28.35 6.78
N GLY A 41 -5.05 -28.32 6.44
CA GLY A 41 -4.55 -28.74 5.11
C GLY A 41 -4.81 -27.70 4.01
N VAL A 42 -5.24 -26.49 4.36
CA VAL A 42 -5.47 -25.40 3.43
C VAL A 42 -4.13 -24.76 3.09
N GLY A 43 -3.53 -25.22 1.99
CA GLY A 43 -2.22 -24.74 1.52
C GLY A 43 -2.21 -23.27 1.07
N PRO A 44 -1.01 -22.72 0.75
CA PRO A 44 -0.83 -21.31 0.37
C PRO A 44 -1.65 -20.88 -0.84
N GLY A 45 -2.00 -21.80 -1.75
CA GLY A 45 -2.85 -21.52 -2.90
C GLY A 45 -4.23 -20.98 -2.51
N TRP A 46 -4.83 -21.50 -1.45
CA TRP A 46 -6.13 -21.03 -0.97
C TRP A 46 -6.05 -19.65 -0.31
N ILE A 47 -4.96 -19.37 0.40
CA ILE A 47 -4.70 -18.05 0.98
C ILE A 47 -4.53 -17.02 -0.15
N LEU A 48 -3.82 -17.39 -1.22
CA LEU A 48 -3.72 -16.55 -2.42
C LEU A 48 -5.10 -16.35 -3.08
N THR A 49 -5.92 -17.39 -3.19
CA THR A 49 -7.30 -17.27 -3.68
C THR A 49 -8.13 -16.31 -2.83
N ALA A 50 -8.05 -16.40 -1.51
CA ALA A 50 -8.73 -15.49 -0.59
C ALA A 50 -8.26 -14.04 -0.76
N GLN A 51 -6.94 -13.82 -0.94
CA GLN A 51 -6.37 -12.52 -1.25
C GLN A 51 -6.96 -11.94 -2.55
N LEU A 52 -7.01 -12.74 -3.61
CA LEU A 52 -7.54 -12.35 -4.93
C LEU A 52 -9.05 -12.06 -4.87
N MET A 53 -9.83 -12.88 -4.16
CA MET A 53 -11.27 -12.70 -3.99
C MET A 53 -11.57 -11.43 -3.20
N LEU A 54 -10.88 -11.19 -2.08
CA LEU A 54 -11.07 -9.99 -1.28
C LEU A 54 -10.68 -8.73 -2.07
N PHE A 55 -9.54 -8.77 -2.76
CA PHE A 55 -9.08 -7.65 -3.59
C PHE A 55 -10.04 -7.35 -4.74
N SER A 56 -10.46 -8.36 -5.49
CA SER A 56 -11.40 -8.18 -6.61
C SER A 56 -12.76 -7.69 -6.14
N THR A 57 -13.28 -8.20 -5.01
CA THR A 57 -14.52 -7.70 -4.40
C THR A 57 -14.41 -6.24 -3.98
N ALA A 58 -13.29 -5.85 -3.36
CA ALA A 58 -13.06 -4.47 -2.93
C ALA A 58 -12.96 -3.50 -4.12
N VAL A 59 -12.22 -3.87 -5.17
CA VAL A 59 -12.08 -3.07 -6.40
C VAL A 59 -13.40 -2.99 -7.15
N PHE A 60 -14.15 -4.09 -7.23
CA PHE A 60 -15.48 -4.09 -7.83
C PHE A 60 -16.43 -3.18 -7.06
N ALA A 61 -16.51 -3.32 -5.73
CA ALA A 61 -17.34 -2.46 -4.89
C ALA A 61 -16.98 -0.98 -5.04
N LEU A 62 -15.69 -0.67 -5.22
CA LEU A 62 -15.22 0.69 -5.51
C LEU A 62 -15.69 1.18 -6.88
N PHE A 63 -15.49 0.42 -7.96
CA PHE A 63 -15.90 0.83 -9.31
C PHE A 63 -17.42 0.93 -9.47
N ARG A 64 -18.20 0.18 -8.67
CA ARG A 64 -19.66 0.34 -8.58
C ARG A 64 -20.10 1.71 -8.07
N LEU A 65 -19.22 2.50 -7.45
CA LEU A 65 -19.51 3.90 -7.13
C LEU A 65 -19.58 4.80 -8.37
N ALA A 66 -18.92 4.40 -9.46
CA ALA A 66 -18.71 5.22 -10.65
C ALA A 66 -19.48 4.73 -11.88
N CYS A 67 -19.72 3.42 -12.00
CA CYS A 67 -20.27 2.83 -13.23
C CYS A 67 -21.19 1.62 -12.97
N PRO A 68 -22.01 1.21 -13.96
CA PRO A 68 -22.86 0.00 -13.91
C PRO A 68 -22.08 -1.30 -13.67
N THR A 69 -22.78 -2.37 -13.27
CA THR A 69 -22.21 -3.66 -12.88
C THR A 69 -21.25 -4.24 -13.91
N LEU A 70 -21.65 -4.31 -15.18
CA LEU A 70 -20.81 -4.89 -16.24
C LEU A 70 -19.50 -4.12 -16.42
N ILE A 71 -19.57 -2.78 -16.49
CA ILE A 71 -18.38 -1.93 -16.65
C ILE A 71 -17.47 -2.07 -15.42
N ALA A 72 -18.05 -2.12 -14.20
CA ALA A 72 -17.29 -2.31 -12.98
C ALA A 72 -16.58 -3.68 -12.96
N ALA A 73 -17.23 -4.75 -13.43
CA ALA A 73 -16.64 -6.08 -13.52
C ALA A 73 -15.49 -6.10 -14.54
N LEU A 74 -15.70 -5.55 -15.74
CA LEU A 74 -14.66 -5.45 -16.76
C LEU A 74 -13.46 -4.62 -16.30
N ALA A 75 -13.71 -3.46 -15.67
CA ALA A 75 -12.65 -2.62 -15.10
C ALA A 75 -11.90 -3.32 -13.96
N THR A 76 -12.59 -4.12 -13.15
CA THR A 76 -11.96 -4.95 -12.10
C THR A 76 -11.05 -5.98 -12.75
N GLY A 77 -11.52 -6.71 -13.76
CA GLY A 77 -10.70 -7.65 -14.53
C GLY A 77 -9.46 -6.98 -15.13
N ALA A 78 -9.63 -5.83 -15.77
CA ALA A 78 -8.53 -5.02 -16.33
C ALA A 78 -7.52 -4.57 -15.26
N THR A 79 -8.00 -4.24 -14.05
CA THR A 79 -7.15 -3.88 -12.91
C THR A 79 -6.34 -5.07 -12.41
N LEU A 80 -6.95 -6.25 -12.33
CA LEU A 80 -6.27 -7.47 -11.88
C LEU A 80 -5.14 -7.90 -12.83
N ILE A 81 -5.33 -7.72 -14.13
CA ILE A 81 -4.31 -8.08 -15.14
C ILE A 81 -3.30 -6.96 -15.41
N CYS A 82 -3.52 -5.75 -14.89
CA CYS A 82 -2.60 -4.62 -15.07
C CYS A 82 -1.19 -4.99 -14.54
N PRO A 83 -0.10 -4.91 -15.34
CA PRO A 83 1.19 -5.51 -14.96
C PRO A 83 1.76 -5.04 -13.61
N PRO A 84 1.73 -3.73 -13.27
CA PRO A 84 2.15 -3.23 -11.96
C PRO A 84 1.36 -3.81 -10.79
N ILE A 85 0.09 -4.16 -11.00
CA ILE A 85 -0.79 -4.73 -9.97
C ILE A 85 -0.61 -6.24 -9.92
N LEU A 86 -0.73 -6.92 -11.07
CA LEU A 86 -0.61 -8.37 -11.18
C LEU A 86 0.71 -8.88 -10.58
N SER A 87 1.81 -8.22 -10.88
CA SER A 87 3.16 -8.59 -10.41
C SER A 87 3.32 -8.70 -8.89
N MET A 88 2.56 -7.91 -8.12
CA MET A 88 2.55 -7.97 -6.65
C MET A 88 1.35 -8.76 -6.12
N LEU A 89 0.24 -8.79 -6.85
CA LEU A 89 -0.98 -9.46 -6.44
C LEU A 89 -0.84 -10.99 -6.43
N ILE A 90 0.01 -11.55 -7.30
CA ILE A 90 0.38 -12.97 -7.28
C ILE A 90 1.38 -13.32 -6.17
N PHE A 91 1.97 -12.31 -5.53
CA PHE A 91 2.96 -12.51 -4.47
C PHE A 91 2.24 -12.64 -3.14
N LEU A 92 2.42 -13.78 -2.47
CA LEU A 92 1.82 -14.03 -1.17
C LEU A 92 2.68 -13.39 -0.08
N SER A 93 2.39 -12.12 0.22
CA SER A 93 3.19 -11.33 1.16
C SER A 93 2.35 -10.42 2.03
N ARG A 94 2.92 -10.02 3.17
CA ARG A 94 2.32 -9.01 4.03
C ARG A 94 2.06 -7.68 3.32
N ASP A 95 2.87 -7.35 2.32
CA ASP A 95 2.80 -6.11 1.56
C ASP A 95 1.54 -6.09 0.69
N THR A 96 1.23 -7.23 0.08
CA THR A 96 0.04 -7.45 -0.73
C THR A 96 -1.22 -7.47 0.15
N TRP A 97 -1.21 -8.22 1.26
CA TRP A 97 -2.34 -8.24 2.20
C TRP A 97 -2.64 -6.87 2.81
N PHE A 98 -1.61 -6.09 3.16
CA PHE A 98 -1.79 -4.70 3.56
C PHE A 98 -2.53 -3.89 2.48
N ALA A 99 -2.11 -4.00 1.23
CA ALA A 99 -2.72 -3.30 0.11
C ALA A 99 -4.19 -3.73 -0.14
N VAL A 100 -4.49 -5.03 0.00
CA VAL A 100 -5.85 -5.59 -0.11
C VAL A 100 -6.76 -5.05 1.00
N PHE A 101 -6.32 -5.16 2.26
CA PHE A 101 -7.11 -4.68 3.41
C PHE A 101 -7.33 -3.16 3.36
N MET A 102 -6.32 -2.38 2.98
CA MET A 102 -6.49 -0.93 2.81
C MET A 102 -7.47 -0.60 1.68
N THR A 103 -7.44 -1.34 0.57
CA THR A 103 -8.39 -1.15 -0.54
C THR A 103 -9.82 -1.45 -0.10
N ALA A 104 -10.02 -2.55 0.63
CA ALA A 104 -11.31 -2.92 1.20
C ALA A 104 -11.81 -1.87 2.20
N ALA A 105 -10.94 -1.37 3.08
CA ALA A 105 -11.27 -0.31 4.03
C ALA A 105 -11.74 0.97 3.33
N VAL A 106 -11.00 1.45 2.32
CA VAL A 106 -11.37 2.65 1.58
C VAL A 106 -12.68 2.47 0.80
N ALA A 107 -12.89 1.31 0.18
CA ALA A 107 -14.15 0.99 -0.49
C ALA A 107 -15.34 1.03 0.49
N ALA A 108 -15.19 0.41 1.67
CA ALA A 108 -16.21 0.41 2.71
C ALA A 108 -16.50 1.82 3.26
N LEU A 109 -15.47 2.63 3.51
CA LEU A 109 -15.62 4.05 3.92
C LEU A 109 -16.30 4.90 2.84
N ALA A 110 -15.99 4.66 1.56
CA ALA A 110 -16.65 5.37 0.48
C ALA A 110 -18.15 5.02 0.37
N HIS A 111 -18.52 3.77 0.66
CA HIS A 111 -19.92 3.33 0.72
C HIS A 111 -20.68 3.81 1.97
N SER A 112 -19.99 3.97 3.11
CA SER A 112 -20.59 4.50 4.35
C SER A 112 -20.91 5.99 4.23
N ALA A 113 -20.13 6.73 3.44
CA ALA A 113 -20.26 8.17 3.24
C ALA A 113 -21.49 8.58 2.39
N HIS A 114 -22.49 7.72 2.22
CA HIS A 114 -23.57 7.89 1.26
C HIS A 114 -24.90 8.33 1.91
N PRO A 115 -25.42 9.55 1.65
CA PRO A 115 -26.59 10.10 2.35
C PRO A 115 -27.97 9.51 1.98
N SER A 116 -28.10 8.75 0.89
CA SER A 116 -29.43 8.35 0.38
C SER A 116 -30.13 7.33 1.31
N ARG A 117 -31.05 7.76 2.19
CA ARG A 117 -32.06 6.95 2.93
C ARG A 117 -31.64 5.52 3.35
N ARG A 118 -30.34 5.26 3.53
CA ARG A 118 -29.82 3.93 3.85
C ARG A 118 -30.11 3.75 5.32
N SER A 119 -30.60 2.58 5.69
CA SER A 119 -30.77 2.26 7.11
C SER A 119 -29.43 2.47 7.81
N SER A 120 -29.48 3.11 8.99
CA SER A 120 -28.33 3.31 9.87
C SER A 120 -27.48 2.04 10.03
N ARG A 121 -28.13 0.86 9.98
CA ARG A 121 -27.52 -0.47 9.99
C ARG A 121 -26.50 -0.69 8.87
N ARG A 122 -26.80 -0.33 7.62
CA ARG A 122 -25.87 -0.53 6.48
C ARG A 122 -24.64 0.37 6.59
N GLN A 123 -24.83 1.60 7.05
CA GLN A 123 -23.73 2.53 7.29
C GLN A 123 -22.83 2.02 8.43
N MET A 124 -23.44 1.58 9.54
CA MET A 124 -22.71 0.97 10.65
C MET A 124 -21.91 -0.26 10.20
N LEU A 125 -22.53 -1.16 9.44
CA LEU A 125 -21.85 -2.34 8.92
C LEU A 125 -20.64 -1.97 8.05
N ALA A 126 -20.77 -0.99 7.16
CA ALA A 126 -19.65 -0.52 6.34
C ALA A 126 -18.52 0.10 7.18
N LEU A 127 -18.84 0.82 8.25
CA LEU A 127 -17.85 1.35 9.19
C LEU A 127 -17.15 0.25 9.98
N LEU A 128 -17.88 -0.78 10.42
CA LEU A 128 -17.31 -1.94 11.10
C LEU A 128 -16.37 -2.73 10.19
N ILE A 129 -16.77 -2.95 8.93
CA ILE A 129 -15.92 -3.59 7.92
C ILE A 129 -14.65 -2.75 7.69
N ALA A 130 -14.79 -1.43 7.57
CA ALA A 130 -13.64 -0.54 7.41
C ALA A 130 -12.69 -0.62 8.61
N ALA A 131 -13.20 -0.54 9.84
CA ALA A 131 -12.41 -0.64 11.06
C ALA A 131 -11.67 -1.98 11.15
N ALA A 132 -12.35 -3.11 10.89
CA ALA A 132 -11.75 -4.43 10.86
C ALA A 132 -10.63 -4.52 9.81
N CYS A 133 -10.86 -3.99 8.60
CA CYS A 133 -9.85 -3.97 7.54
C CYS A 133 -8.64 -3.08 7.89
N LEU A 134 -8.84 -1.93 8.54
CA LEU A 134 -7.73 -1.07 8.99
C LEU A 134 -6.89 -1.76 10.07
N LEU A 135 -7.51 -2.49 11.00
CA LEU A 135 -6.80 -3.29 11.99
C LEU A 135 -6.00 -4.43 11.34
N LEU A 136 -6.59 -5.14 10.37
CA LEU A 136 -5.90 -6.19 9.62
C LEU A 136 -4.78 -5.63 8.74
N ALA A 137 -4.93 -4.43 8.19
CA ALA A 137 -3.86 -3.73 7.47
C ALA A 137 -2.67 -3.42 8.41
N GLN A 138 -2.93 -2.96 9.63
CA GLN A 138 -1.89 -2.77 10.66
C GLN A 138 -1.24 -4.09 11.08
N ALA A 139 -2.03 -5.15 11.21
CA ALA A 139 -1.52 -6.49 11.52
C ALA A 139 -0.60 -7.03 10.42
N ALA A 140 -0.90 -6.73 9.15
CA ALA A 140 -0.07 -7.07 8.00
C ALA A 140 1.20 -6.19 7.92
N ARG A 141 1.11 -4.90 8.23
CA ARG A 141 2.26 -3.98 8.20
C ARG A 141 2.33 -3.09 9.44
N GLN A 142 3.42 -3.23 10.19
CA GLN A 142 3.71 -2.42 11.38
C GLN A 142 3.78 -0.91 11.06
N ASN A 143 4.18 -0.56 9.84
CA ASN A 143 4.27 0.82 9.35
C ASN A 143 2.98 1.33 8.68
N ALA A 144 1.82 0.68 8.87
CA ALA A 144 0.54 1.14 8.32
C ALA A 144 -0.07 2.33 9.07
N PHE A 145 0.34 2.59 10.32
CA PHE A 145 -0.26 3.63 11.17
C PHE A 145 -0.30 5.04 10.55
N PRO A 146 0.69 5.53 9.75
CA PRO A 146 0.57 6.83 9.09
C PRO A 146 -0.54 6.85 8.03
N VAL A 147 -0.78 5.71 7.37
CA VAL A 147 -1.87 5.54 6.40
C VAL A 147 -3.22 5.55 7.10
N ILE A 148 -3.34 4.83 8.21
CA ILE A 148 -4.56 4.79 9.01
C ILE A 148 -4.90 6.20 9.51
N ALA A 149 -3.91 6.92 10.06
CA ALA A 149 -4.10 8.29 10.50
C ALA A 149 -4.61 9.21 9.38
N THR A 150 -3.92 9.22 8.23
CA THR A 150 -4.26 10.08 7.10
C THR A 150 -5.61 9.75 6.47
N VAL A 151 -5.96 8.46 6.31
CA VAL A 151 -7.26 8.03 5.76
C VAL A 151 -8.40 8.39 6.68
N VAL A 152 -8.28 8.14 7.98
CA VAL A 152 -9.34 8.46 8.95
C VAL A 152 -9.48 9.97 9.12
N THR A 153 -8.39 10.74 9.08
CA THR A 153 -8.45 12.20 9.03
C THR A 153 -9.17 12.69 7.78
N ALA A 154 -8.82 12.16 6.60
CA ALA A 154 -9.50 12.53 5.36
C ALA A 154 -11.00 12.18 5.39
N TYR A 155 -11.34 10.98 5.86
CA TYR A 155 -12.74 10.55 6.03
C TYR A 155 -13.51 11.48 6.97
N SER A 156 -12.98 11.71 8.18
CA SER A 156 -13.60 12.54 9.20
C SER A 156 -13.78 13.98 8.72
N PHE A 157 -12.76 14.55 8.07
CA PHE A 157 -12.84 15.90 7.52
C PHE A 157 -13.94 16.03 6.46
N LEU A 158 -14.03 15.07 5.53
CA LEU A 158 -15.05 15.07 4.48
C LEU A 158 -16.46 14.81 5.04
N ALA A 159 -16.58 13.95 6.06
CA ALA A 159 -17.85 13.69 6.75
C ALA A 159 -18.35 14.95 7.49
N LEU A 160 -17.48 15.61 8.27
CA LEU A 160 -17.80 16.86 8.96
C LEU A 160 -18.10 18.01 8.00
N ARG A 161 -17.50 18.00 6.80
CA ARG A 161 -17.77 19.02 5.79
C ARG A 161 -19.23 19.07 5.35
N ARG A 162 -19.93 17.93 5.37
CA ARG A 162 -21.34 17.84 4.99
C ARG A 162 -22.30 18.41 6.04
N SER A 163 -21.85 18.56 7.28
CA SER A 163 -22.67 19.08 8.39
C SER A 163 -22.88 20.60 8.35
N GLY A 164 -22.48 21.31 7.30
CA GLY A 164 -22.71 22.75 7.15
C GLY A 164 -21.87 23.68 8.03
N SER A 165 -21.01 23.15 8.92
CA SER A 165 -20.16 23.99 9.78
C SER A 165 -19.12 24.78 8.97
N HIS A 166 -19.12 26.11 9.12
CA HIS A 166 -18.22 27.01 8.40
C HIS A 166 -16.78 27.02 8.95
N ARG A 167 -16.49 26.44 10.12
CA ARG A 167 -15.17 26.50 10.76
C ARG A 167 -14.24 25.38 10.27
N SER A 168 -13.57 25.59 9.13
CA SER A 168 -12.62 24.63 8.52
C SER A 168 -11.50 24.18 9.46
N VAL A 169 -10.94 25.09 10.26
CA VAL A 169 -9.83 24.81 11.18
C VAL A 169 -10.24 23.83 12.29
N ILE A 170 -11.38 24.07 12.93
CA ILE A 170 -11.89 23.19 14.00
C ILE A 170 -12.16 21.78 13.44
N ARG A 171 -12.76 21.68 12.25
CA ARG A 171 -12.99 20.38 11.59
C ARG A 171 -11.69 19.65 11.30
N LEU A 172 -10.66 20.36 10.84
CA LEU A 172 -9.34 19.76 10.62
C LEU A 172 -8.73 19.28 11.93
N GLY A 173 -8.86 20.05 13.02
CA GLY A 173 -8.42 19.64 14.35
C GLY A 173 -9.11 18.36 14.84
N ILE A 174 -10.44 18.31 14.77
CA ILE A 174 -11.24 17.12 15.15
C ILE A 174 -10.87 15.92 14.28
N ALA A 175 -10.78 16.11 12.96
CA ALA A 175 -10.42 15.04 12.03
C ALA A 175 -8.98 14.54 12.25
N GLY A 176 -8.05 15.44 12.57
CA GLY A 176 -6.68 15.12 12.93
C GLY A 176 -6.62 14.29 14.20
N ALA A 177 -7.35 14.70 15.24
CA ALA A 177 -7.46 13.96 16.50
C ALA A 177 -8.06 12.56 16.29
N ALA A 178 -9.13 12.43 15.50
CA ALA A 178 -9.74 11.15 15.16
C ALA A 178 -8.77 10.21 14.41
N GLY A 179 -8.01 10.75 13.46
CA GLY A 179 -6.98 9.99 12.75
C GLY A 179 -5.86 9.51 13.66
N LEU A 180 -5.31 10.40 14.48
CA LEU A 180 -4.26 10.06 15.45
C LEU A 180 -4.73 9.01 16.46
N LEU A 181 -5.91 9.20 17.06
CA LEU A 181 -6.48 8.25 18.00
C LEU A 181 -6.70 6.87 17.37
N SER A 182 -7.18 6.82 16.12
CA SER A 182 -7.37 5.56 15.41
C SER A 182 -6.05 4.84 15.14
N ALA A 183 -5.00 5.57 14.80
CA ALA A 183 -3.67 5.00 14.62
C ALA A 183 -3.08 4.48 15.94
N ILE A 184 -3.22 5.23 17.04
CA ILE A 184 -2.82 4.79 18.39
C ILE A 184 -3.59 3.55 18.80
N LEU A 185 -4.91 3.52 18.60
CA LEU A 185 -5.74 2.36 18.92
C LEU A 185 -5.34 1.14 18.09
N ALA A 186 -5.11 1.29 16.79
CA ALA A 186 -4.65 0.20 15.93
C ALA A 186 -3.28 -0.34 16.37
N LEU A 187 -2.36 0.54 16.76
CA LEU A 187 -1.07 0.14 17.34
C LEU A 187 -1.27 -0.60 18.67
N ALA A 188 -2.06 -0.05 19.59
CA ALA A 188 -2.31 -0.65 20.90
C ALA A 188 -2.95 -2.04 20.80
N VAL A 189 -3.96 -2.19 19.93
CA VAL A 189 -4.64 -3.48 19.69
C VAL A 189 -3.67 -4.50 19.09
N THR A 190 -2.87 -4.10 18.09
CA THR A 190 -1.93 -5.03 17.45
C THR A 190 -0.76 -5.40 18.37
N GLU A 191 -0.21 -4.46 19.14
CA GLU A 191 0.81 -4.76 20.16
C GLU A 191 0.26 -5.59 21.31
N GLY A 192 -0.97 -5.35 21.75
CA GLY A 192 -1.66 -6.18 22.73
C GLY A 192 -1.84 -7.62 22.24
N ALA A 193 -2.34 -7.79 21.01
CA ALA A 193 -2.51 -9.12 20.41
C ALA A 193 -1.18 -9.87 20.24
N LYS A 194 -0.08 -9.16 19.92
CA LYS A 194 1.26 -9.78 19.84
C LYS A 194 1.73 -10.38 21.16
N ARG A 195 1.34 -9.82 22.31
CA ARG A 195 1.71 -10.35 23.63
C ARG A 195 1.08 -11.73 23.91
N LEU A 196 0.01 -12.08 23.20
CA LEU A 196 -0.65 -13.38 23.32
C LEU A 196 0.03 -14.47 22.46
N LEU A 197 1.00 -14.09 21.62
CA LEU A 197 1.69 -15.01 20.72
C LEU A 197 3.13 -15.24 21.18
N PRO A 198 3.68 -16.45 21.01
CA PRO A 198 5.08 -16.76 21.31
C PRO A 198 6.02 -16.17 20.22
N ILE A 199 6.14 -14.85 20.19
CA ILE A 199 6.92 -14.13 19.16
C ILE A 199 8.39 -14.05 19.60
N SER A 200 9.27 -14.63 18.79
CA SER A 200 10.71 -14.43 18.92
C SER A 200 11.13 -13.07 18.37
N ARG A 201 11.95 -12.34 19.13
CA ARG A 201 12.50 -11.05 18.70
C ARG A 201 13.72 -11.24 17.81
N LEU A 202 13.64 -10.74 16.58
CA LEU A 202 14.69 -10.77 15.55
C LEU A 202 15.14 -9.36 15.13
N HIS A 203 14.55 -8.31 15.71
CA HIS A 203 14.98 -6.92 15.55
C HIS A 203 15.03 -6.43 14.08
N PRO A 204 13.92 -6.51 13.31
CA PRO A 204 13.90 -6.03 11.92
C PRO A 204 14.27 -4.55 11.77
N GLU A 205 14.09 -3.73 12.81
CA GLU A 205 14.49 -2.33 12.87
C GLU A 205 15.99 -2.13 12.63
N GLN A 206 16.84 -3.13 12.91
CA GLN A 206 18.27 -3.04 12.63
C GLN A 206 18.57 -2.75 11.16
N ALA A 207 17.72 -3.22 10.23
CA ALA A 207 17.92 -3.01 8.80
C ALA A 207 17.81 -1.52 8.44
N LEU A 208 16.92 -0.79 9.12
CA LEU A 208 16.80 0.66 9.00
C LEU A 208 18.06 1.34 9.54
N TYR A 209 18.50 0.96 10.74
CA TYR A 209 19.67 1.59 11.37
C TYR A 209 20.95 1.37 10.57
N VAL A 210 21.19 0.15 10.08
CA VAL A 210 22.36 -0.17 9.24
C VAL A 210 22.31 0.62 7.93
N TYR A 211 21.14 0.69 7.28
CA TYR A 211 20.99 1.46 6.03
C TYR A 211 21.31 2.95 6.23
N ASP A 212 20.68 3.58 7.22
CA ASP A 212 20.83 5.03 7.43
C ASP A 212 22.26 5.37 7.86
N LEU A 213 22.86 4.60 8.78
CA LEU A 213 24.23 4.81 9.23
C LEU A 213 25.26 4.55 8.10
N ALA A 214 25.05 3.54 7.26
CA ALA A 214 25.89 3.30 6.09
C ALA A 214 25.83 4.47 5.09
N ALA A 215 24.63 4.93 4.77
CA ALA A 215 24.42 6.07 3.86
C ALA A 215 25.03 7.36 4.42
N LEU A 216 24.90 7.62 5.72
CA LEU A 216 25.54 8.77 6.38
C LEU A 216 27.06 8.63 6.43
N SER A 217 27.59 7.43 6.67
CA SER A 217 29.02 7.15 6.68
C SER A 217 29.67 7.43 5.33
N ASP A 218 29.06 6.94 4.25
CA ASP A 218 29.53 7.16 2.88
C ASP A 218 29.60 8.65 2.55
N ARG A 219 28.57 9.42 2.92
CA ARG A 219 28.49 10.88 2.69
C ARG A 219 29.46 11.68 3.56
N ALA A 220 29.67 11.26 4.81
CA ALA A 220 30.53 11.96 5.75
C ALA A 220 32.02 11.55 5.62
N ASN A 221 32.31 10.55 4.78
CA ASN A 221 33.64 9.95 4.62
C ASN A 221 34.25 9.47 5.95
N THR A 222 33.40 8.99 6.86
CA THR A 222 33.80 8.47 8.19
C THR A 222 32.88 7.30 8.54
N LEU A 223 33.40 6.28 9.23
CA LEU A 223 32.60 5.11 9.61
C LEU A 223 31.76 5.46 10.84
N LEU A 224 30.45 5.68 10.64
CA LEU A 224 29.50 5.99 11.71
C LEU A 224 28.86 4.74 12.32
N LEU A 225 28.94 3.61 11.63
CA LEU A 225 28.50 2.32 12.14
C LEU A 225 29.45 1.84 13.27
N PRO A 226 28.93 1.14 14.32
CA PRO A 226 29.79 0.54 15.33
C PRO A 226 30.82 -0.43 14.70
N PRO A 227 32.13 -0.29 14.94
CA PRO A 227 33.15 -1.09 14.28
C PRO A 227 32.93 -2.60 14.46
N ARG A 228 33.14 -3.37 13.40
CA ARG A 228 33.06 -4.84 13.44
C ARG A 228 34.31 -5.45 12.79
N PRO A 229 34.69 -6.70 13.10
CA PRO A 229 35.87 -7.32 12.50
C PRO A 229 35.91 -7.27 10.97
N ARG A 230 34.73 -7.26 10.30
CA ARG A 230 34.56 -7.27 8.85
C ARG A 230 34.21 -5.89 8.25
N MET A 231 34.25 -4.83 9.07
CA MET A 231 34.05 -3.44 8.66
C MET A 231 34.64 -2.49 9.71
N ARG A 232 35.83 -1.99 9.43
CA ARG A 232 36.64 -1.06 10.23
C ARG A 232 36.84 0.28 9.55
N THR A 233 36.73 0.35 8.22
CA THR A 233 36.94 1.57 7.44
C THR A 233 35.76 1.92 6.54
N VAL A 234 35.68 3.19 6.12
CA VAL A 234 34.68 3.63 5.12
C VAL A 234 34.94 3.01 3.74
N GLY A 235 36.19 2.66 3.42
CA GLY A 235 36.55 1.97 2.18
C GLY A 235 35.95 0.56 2.11
N GLU A 236 36.05 -0.20 3.21
CA GLU A 236 35.42 -1.52 3.33
C GLU A 236 33.89 -1.45 3.27
N LEU A 237 33.30 -0.39 3.85
CA LEU A 237 31.87 -0.11 3.70
C LEU A 237 31.52 0.10 2.23
N ARG A 238 32.21 1.00 1.52
CA ARG A 238 31.95 1.32 0.11
C ARG A 238 32.06 0.11 -0.82
N ALA A 239 32.95 -0.84 -0.52
CA ALA A 239 33.06 -2.08 -1.27
C ALA A 239 31.81 -2.98 -1.18
N LYS A 240 30.99 -2.82 -0.14
CA LYS A 240 29.75 -3.60 0.08
C LYS A 240 28.47 -2.76 -0.01
N TRP A 241 28.59 -1.44 0.02
CA TRP A 241 27.46 -0.52 0.08
C TRP A 241 26.85 -0.30 -1.29
N VAL A 242 25.54 -0.50 -1.37
CA VAL A 242 24.73 -0.18 -2.54
C VAL A 242 23.64 0.79 -2.05
N PRO A 243 23.53 2.01 -2.60
CA PRO A 243 22.59 3.02 -2.11
C PRO A 243 21.14 2.55 -2.05
N GLU A 244 20.77 1.59 -2.90
CA GLU A 244 19.42 1.05 -2.98
C GLU A 244 19.15 -0.04 -1.94
N SER A 245 20.17 -0.66 -1.36
CA SER A 245 19.98 -1.88 -0.57
C SER A 245 21.10 -2.17 0.45
N PRO A 246 20.76 -2.31 1.75
CA PRO A 246 21.70 -2.74 2.77
C PRO A 246 21.92 -4.27 2.75
N ARG A 247 21.44 -4.99 1.72
CA ARG A 247 21.39 -6.46 1.71
C ARG A 247 22.77 -7.08 1.94
N ALA A 248 23.82 -6.59 1.30
CA ALA A 248 25.19 -7.09 1.47
C ALA A 248 25.78 -6.79 2.87
N LEU A 249 25.20 -5.82 3.58
CA LEU A 249 25.59 -5.50 4.96
C LEU A 249 24.91 -6.43 5.97
N LEU A 250 23.70 -6.92 5.64
CA LEU A 250 22.81 -7.65 6.54
C LEU A 250 22.78 -9.17 6.30
N PHE A 251 22.96 -9.60 5.06
CA PHE A 251 22.77 -10.99 4.64
C PHE A 251 23.98 -11.53 3.91
N GLY A 252 24.30 -12.79 4.16
CA GLY A 252 25.40 -13.51 3.51
C GLY A 252 26.44 -14.08 4.49
N PRO A 253 27.40 -14.87 3.99
CA PRO A 253 28.49 -15.41 4.79
C PRO A 253 29.29 -14.31 5.48
N ASP A 254 29.53 -13.22 4.77
CA ASP A 254 30.46 -12.13 5.11
C ASP A 254 29.77 -10.80 5.46
N ALA A 255 28.48 -10.87 5.81
CA ALA A 255 27.72 -9.74 6.29
C ALA A 255 28.39 -9.17 7.57
N PRO A 256 28.77 -7.89 7.59
CA PRO A 256 29.35 -7.25 8.77
C PRO A 256 28.34 -7.04 9.90
N TYR A 257 27.04 -6.91 9.57
CA TYR A 257 25.94 -6.78 10.53
C TYR A 257 24.89 -7.87 10.27
N PRO A 258 25.20 -9.15 10.53
CA PRO A 258 24.32 -10.25 10.16
C PRO A 258 22.96 -10.14 10.86
N ALA A 259 21.88 -10.38 10.12
CA ALA A 259 20.54 -10.43 10.67
C ALA A 259 20.16 -11.86 11.13
N PRO A 260 19.64 -12.04 12.36
CA PRO A 260 19.44 -11.05 13.45
C PRO A 260 20.71 -10.76 14.26
N LEU A 261 20.85 -9.53 14.76
CA LEU A 261 21.84 -9.17 15.79
C LEU A 261 21.31 -9.48 17.20
N SER A 262 22.21 -9.49 18.19
CA SER A 262 21.82 -9.59 19.60
C SER A 262 21.11 -8.31 20.06
N SER A 263 20.25 -8.39 21.09
CA SER A 263 19.55 -7.20 21.61
C SER A 263 20.50 -6.11 22.11
N ARG A 264 21.68 -6.49 22.62
CA ARG A 264 22.74 -5.53 23.01
C ARG A 264 23.27 -4.79 21.79
N ASP A 265 23.65 -5.52 20.73
CA ASP A 265 24.16 -4.94 19.49
C ASP A 265 23.12 -4.03 18.80
N VAL A 266 21.85 -4.44 18.80
CA VAL A 266 20.75 -3.62 18.25
C VAL A 266 20.56 -2.35 19.05
N SER A 267 20.67 -2.41 20.38
CA SER A 267 20.55 -1.24 21.26
C SER A 267 21.70 -0.25 21.03
N GLU A 268 22.93 -0.75 20.89
CA GLU A 268 24.10 0.06 20.51
C GLU A 268 23.88 0.73 19.15
N LEU A 269 23.43 -0.05 18.15
CA LEU A 269 23.16 0.44 16.82
C LEU A 269 22.05 1.51 16.80
N ALA A 270 20.98 1.30 17.58
CA ALA A 270 19.89 2.26 17.73
C ALA A 270 20.34 3.55 18.42
N ALA A 271 21.16 3.46 19.47
CA ALA A 271 21.71 4.62 20.16
C ALA A 271 22.61 5.44 19.23
N ARG A 272 23.48 4.75 18.47
CA ARG A 272 24.33 5.39 17.46
C ARG A 272 23.52 6.05 16.36
N TRP A 273 22.51 5.35 15.82
CA TRP A 273 21.59 5.90 14.82
C TRP A 273 20.90 7.17 15.32
N ARG A 274 20.31 7.15 16.52
CA ARG A 274 19.67 8.34 17.13
C ARG A 274 20.65 9.50 17.29
N SER A 275 21.86 9.23 17.76
CA SER A 275 22.88 10.26 17.90
C SER A 275 23.23 10.89 16.55
N GLU A 276 23.53 10.09 15.53
CA GLU A 276 23.96 10.62 14.23
C GLU A 276 22.85 11.37 13.48
N ILE A 277 21.59 10.95 13.57
CA ILE A 277 20.48 11.70 12.94
C ILE A 277 20.26 13.06 13.61
N LEU A 278 20.49 13.17 14.93
CA LEU A 278 20.37 14.42 15.66
C LEU A 278 21.54 15.37 15.39
N HIS A 279 22.75 14.83 15.25
CA HIS A 279 23.94 15.62 14.90
C HIS A 279 23.97 16.02 13.41
N ARG A 280 23.31 15.26 12.53
CA ARG A 280 23.36 15.45 11.07
C ARG A 280 21.97 15.46 10.41
N PRO A 281 21.00 16.27 10.89
CA PRO A 281 19.60 16.17 10.47
C PRO A 281 19.40 16.45 8.97
N VAL A 282 20.13 17.43 8.42
CA VAL A 282 20.05 17.77 6.98
C VAL A 282 20.55 16.62 6.11
N SER A 283 21.67 15.99 6.48
CA SER A 283 22.21 14.84 5.75
C SER A 283 21.28 13.64 5.83
N TYR A 284 20.67 13.40 7.00
CA TYR A 284 19.67 12.36 7.18
C TYR A 284 18.46 12.60 6.27
N VAL A 285 17.86 13.79 6.30
CA VAL A 285 16.73 14.14 5.42
C VAL A 285 17.10 13.94 3.95
N ARG A 286 18.30 14.36 3.50
CA ARG A 286 18.75 14.13 2.12
C ARG A 286 18.86 12.65 1.75
N VAL A 287 19.37 11.80 2.66
CA VAL A 287 19.43 10.34 2.45
C VAL A 287 18.02 9.76 2.32
N ARG A 288 17.12 10.11 3.25
CA ARG A 288 15.73 9.63 3.27
C ARG A 288 14.93 10.10 2.07
N THR A 289 15.06 11.37 1.67
CA THR A 289 14.41 11.92 0.48
C THR A 289 14.91 11.25 -0.79
N ARG A 290 16.22 11.00 -0.92
CA ARG A 290 16.77 10.27 -2.07
C ARG A 290 16.19 8.86 -2.15
N LEU A 291 16.11 8.15 -1.03
CA LEU A 291 15.49 6.82 -0.97
C LEU A 291 14.00 6.87 -1.36
N LEU A 292 13.25 7.87 -0.88
CA LEU A 292 11.85 8.04 -1.25
C LEU A 292 11.69 8.31 -2.75
N LEU A 293 12.47 9.23 -3.33
CA LEU A 293 12.43 9.53 -4.76
C LEU A 293 12.76 8.30 -5.61
N SER A 294 13.67 7.46 -5.12
CA SER A 294 14.00 6.18 -5.70
C SER A 294 12.82 5.20 -5.66
N LEU A 295 12.18 5.04 -4.50
CA LEU A 295 10.97 4.23 -4.32
C LEU A 295 9.78 4.69 -5.17
N LEU A 296 9.66 6.00 -5.38
CA LEU A 296 8.62 6.61 -6.22
C LEU A 296 8.95 6.52 -7.73
N GLY A 297 10.11 5.98 -8.10
CA GLY A 297 10.51 5.82 -9.50
C GLY A 297 10.94 7.14 -10.16
N VAL A 298 11.33 8.15 -9.38
CA VAL A 298 11.78 9.46 -9.85
C VAL A 298 13.26 9.41 -10.22
N SER A 299 14.13 9.00 -9.28
CA SER A 299 15.58 8.98 -9.50
C SER A 299 16.09 7.69 -10.15
N GLN A 300 15.32 6.60 -10.09
CA GLN A 300 15.67 5.33 -10.74
C GLN A 300 14.44 4.54 -11.16
N ARG A 301 14.65 3.48 -11.94
CA ARG A 301 13.58 2.53 -12.29
C ARG A 301 13.24 1.67 -11.05
N PRO A 302 11.96 1.32 -10.82
CA PRO A 302 11.60 0.39 -9.76
C PRO A 302 12.29 -0.96 -9.99
N VAL A 303 12.97 -1.47 -8.97
CA VAL A 303 13.71 -2.73 -9.03
C VAL A 303 12.90 -3.88 -8.43
N TRP A 304 13.13 -5.09 -8.95
CA TRP A 304 12.50 -6.33 -8.51
C TRP A 304 10.98 -6.26 -8.62
N VAL A 305 10.49 -5.88 -9.80
CA VAL A 305 9.06 -5.65 -9.99
C VAL A 305 8.26 -6.94 -10.09
N THR A 306 8.90 -8.05 -10.46
CA THR A 306 8.31 -9.39 -10.48
C THR A 306 9.15 -10.38 -9.66
N HIS A 307 8.63 -11.56 -9.36
CA HIS A 307 9.46 -12.70 -8.95
C HIS A 307 9.20 -13.85 -9.94
N PRO A 308 10.22 -14.38 -10.64
CA PRO A 308 10.01 -15.32 -11.75
C PRO A 308 9.50 -16.71 -11.36
N GLY A 309 9.27 -17.00 -10.09
CA GLY A 309 8.82 -18.31 -9.63
C GLY A 309 8.78 -18.43 -8.12
N ILE A 310 8.72 -19.67 -7.66
CA ILE A 310 8.85 -20.03 -6.24
C ILE A 310 10.30 -20.45 -6.01
N ASP A 311 10.98 -19.79 -5.08
CA ASP A 311 12.34 -20.18 -4.69
C ASP A 311 12.35 -21.59 -4.05
N PRO A 312 13.48 -22.33 -4.16
CA PRO A 312 13.64 -23.58 -3.42
C PRO A 312 13.35 -23.37 -1.94
N ASN A 313 12.43 -24.17 -1.40
CA ASN A 313 11.94 -24.03 -0.05
C ASN A 313 11.82 -25.40 0.61
N ASN A 314 11.88 -25.41 1.94
CA ASN A 314 11.78 -26.61 2.77
C ASN A 314 10.36 -27.18 2.85
N LEU A 315 9.37 -26.49 2.29
CA LEU A 315 7.97 -26.90 2.28
C LEU A 315 7.60 -27.70 1.01
N GLY A 316 8.54 -27.88 0.08
CA GLY A 316 8.30 -28.55 -1.20
C GLY A 316 7.32 -27.79 -2.10
N LEU A 317 7.07 -26.50 -1.84
CA LEU A 317 6.18 -25.70 -2.67
C LEU A 317 6.78 -25.51 -4.05
N ALA A 318 6.02 -25.89 -5.07
CA ALA A 318 6.40 -25.77 -6.46
C ALA A 318 5.20 -25.25 -7.28
N LEU A 319 5.52 -24.65 -8.42
CA LEU A 319 4.49 -24.26 -9.38
C LEU A 319 3.94 -25.50 -10.07
N HIS A 320 2.64 -25.75 -9.91
CA HIS A 320 1.99 -26.89 -10.56
C HIS A 320 1.76 -26.64 -12.06
N PHE A 321 1.30 -25.44 -12.43
CA PHE A 321 0.96 -25.09 -13.81
C PHE A 321 2.09 -24.32 -14.52
N HIS A 322 3.14 -25.03 -14.94
CA HIS A 322 4.31 -24.41 -15.58
C HIS A 322 3.98 -23.60 -16.84
N GLY A 323 3.04 -24.05 -17.67
CA GLY A 323 2.60 -23.34 -18.87
C GLY A 323 1.99 -21.96 -18.55
N ALA A 324 1.09 -21.92 -17.58
CA ALA A 324 0.49 -20.66 -17.10
C ALA A 324 1.54 -19.71 -16.52
N ASN A 325 2.50 -20.24 -15.74
CA ASN A 325 3.60 -19.42 -15.22
C ASN A 325 4.49 -18.86 -16.34
N ARG A 326 4.74 -19.63 -17.41
CA ARG A 326 5.50 -19.14 -18.57
C ARG A 326 4.78 -17.97 -19.24
N VAL A 327 3.48 -18.10 -19.50
CA VAL A 327 2.67 -17.01 -20.07
C VAL A 327 2.70 -15.77 -19.17
N LEU A 328 2.51 -15.95 -17.86
CA LEU A 328 2.57 -14.87 -16.88
C LEU A 328 3.95 -14.18 -16.88
N ARG A 329 5.04 -14.95 -16.90
CA ARG A 329 6.41 -14.41 -16.97
C ARG A 329 6.66 -13.65 -18.26
N THR A 330 6.24 -14.18 -19.41
CA THR A 330 6.37 -13.49 -20.70
C THR A 330 5.58 -12.18 -20.68
N TYR A 331 4.35 -12.21 -20.17
CA TYR A 331 3.49 -11.03 -20.05
C TYR A 331 4.12 -9.95 -19.17
N LEU A 332 4.54 -10.30 -17.94
CA LEU A 332 5.16 -9.33 -17.03
C LEU A 332 6.55 -8.89 -17.53
N GLY A 333 7.30 -9.78 -18.17
CA GLY A 333 8.60 -9.53 -18.77
C GLY A 333 8.54 -8.50 -19.90
N ALA A 334 7.42 -8.39 -20.61
CA ALA A 334 7.21 -7.33 -21.61
C ALA A 334 7.24 -5.91 -21.01
N PHE A 335 7.10 -5.76 -19.69
CA PHE A 335 7.09 -4.48 -18.99
C PHE A 335 8.25 -4.31 -18.01
N ALA A 336 9.24 -5.21 -18.04
CA ALA A 336 10.44 -5.16 -17.23
C ALA A 336 11.69 -5.41 -18.09
N ASP A 337 12.85 -4.93 -17.65
CA ASP A 337 14.12 -5.28 -18.31
C ASP A 337 14.64 -6.65 -17.85
N GLU A 338 15.77 -7.10 -18.42
CA GLU A 338 16.41 -8.37 -18.08
C GLU A 338 16.83 -8.48 -16.61
N ARG A 339 17.07 -7.34 -15.95
CA ARG A 339 17.38 -7.25 -14.52
C ARG A 339 16.11 -7.13 -13.67
N ASN A 340 14.94 -7.30 -14.29
CA ASN A 340 13.63 -7.21 -13.65
C ASN A 340 13.37 -5.83 -13.01
N ASN A 341 13.88 -4.77 -13.66
CA ASN A 341 13.50 -3.40 -13.35
C ASN A 341 12.28 -3.01 -14.20
N GLY A 342 11.27 -2.43 -13.57
CA GLY A 342 10.03 -2.05 -14.23
C GLY A 342 10.19 -0.88 -15.19
N SER A 343 9.35 -0.91 -16.22
CA SER A 343 9.12 0.20 -17.15
C SER A 343 8.41 1.40 -16.48
N VAL A 344 8.06 2.42 -17.27
CA VAL A 344 7.45 3.66 -16.77
C VAL A 344 6.14 3.43 -16.00
N ILE A 345 5.37 2.39 -16.36
CA ILE A 345 4.07 2.10 -15.71
C ILE A 345 4.23 1.58 -14.27
N TYR A 346 5.42 1.12 -13.89
CA TYR A 346 5.72 0.70 -12.51
C TYR A 346 6.08 1.85 -11.58
N ARG A 347 6.22 3.09 -12.09
CA ARG A 347 6.67 4.24 -11.29
C ARG A 347 5.51 4.84 -10.49
N PRO A 348 5.50 4.74 -9.13
CA PRO A 348 4.41 5.29 -8.34
C PRO A 348 4.16 6.79 -8.56
N MET A 349 5.22 7.57 -8.84
CA MET A 349 5.10 9.02 -9.07
C MET A 349 4.15 9.38 -10.22
N LEU A 350 4.14 8.61 -11.30
CA LEU A 350 3.25 8.86 -12.45
C LEU A 350 1.79 8.81 -12.01
N TRP A 351 1.45 7.79 -11.25
CA TRP A 351 0.08 7.53 -10.82
C TRP A 351 -0.40 8.54 -9.77
N ILE A 352 0.45 8.89 -8.80
CA ILE A 352 0.05 9.85 -7.75
C ILE A 352 -0.18 11.25 -8.32
N VAL A 353 0.66 11.71 -9.25
CA VAL A 353 0.47 12.99 -9.95
C VAL A 353 -0.83 12.97 -10.76
N GLY A 354 -1.06 11.90 -11.53
CA GLY A 354 -2.29 11.73 -12.30
C GLY A 354 -3.54 11.73 -11.41
N ALA A 355 -3.51 11.02 -10.28
CA ALA A 355 -4.61 10.96 -9.33
C ALA A 355 -4.92 12.34 -8.71
N ILE A 356 -3.90 13.09 -8.29
CA ILE A 356 -4.05 14.45 -7.75
C ILE A 356 -4.65 15.38 -8.80
N ALA A 357 -4.12 15.37 -10.03
CA ALA A 357 -4.61 16.19 -11.12
C ALA A 357 -6.09 15.89 -11.44
N LEU A 358 -6.46 14.60 -11.51
CA LEU A 358 -7.84 14.21 -11.74
C LEU A 358 -8.77 14.63 -10.60
N LEU A 359 -8.36 14.50 -9.34
CA LEU A 359 -9.17 14.95 -8.19
C LEU A 359 -9.41 16.46 -8.23
N ALA A 360 -8.42 17.26 -8.64
CA ALA A 360 -8.59 18.70 -8.81
C ALA A 360 -9.67 19.02 -9.85
N VAL A 361 -9.73 18.26 -10.96
CA VAL A 361 -10.78 18.39 -11.97
C VAL A 361 -12.14 17.90 -11.45
N LEU A 362 -12.20 16.75 -10.77
CA LEU A 362 -13.43 16.17 -10.24
C LEU A 362 -14.08 17.03 -9.15
N ARG A 363 -13.27 17.73 -8.35
CA ARG A 363 -13.75 18.69 -7.34
C ARG A 363 -14.70 19.72 -7.93
N ARG A 364 -14.49 20.11 -9.19
CA ARG A 364 -15.32 21.11 -9.89
C ARG A 364 -16.62 20.53 -10.48
N ARG A 365 -16.73 19.20 -10.60
CA ARG A 365 -17.78 18.53 -11.39
C ARG A 365 -18.87 17.83 -10.56
N THR A 366 -19.07 18.19 -9.30
CA THR A 366 -20.13 17.64 -8.41
C THR A 366 -20.16 16.10 -8.26
N LEU A 367 -19.08 15.39 -8.59
CA LEU A 367 -18.97 13.94 -8.44
C LEU A 367 -18.55 13.57 -7.01
N GLU A 368 -19.38 13.93 -6.02
CA GLU A 368 -18.99 13.86 -4.60
C GLU A 368 -18.50 12.48 -4.16
N ARG A 369 -19.16 11.40 -4.60
CA ARG A 369 -18.82 10.03 -4.18
C ARG A 369 -17.44 9.60 -4.66
N VAL A 370 -17.16 9.86 -5.92
CA VAL A 370 -15.92 9.46 -6.58
C VAL A 370 -14.79 10.37 -6.13
N TYR A 371 -15.07 11.65 -5.96
CA TYR A 371 -14.14 12.59 -5.33
C TYR A 371 -13.80 12.15 -3.89
N PHE A 372 -14.78 11.73 -3.10
CA PHE A 372 -14.57 11.23 -1.74
C PHE A 372 -13.65 9.99 -1.74
N ALA A 373 -14.01 8.96 -2.51
CA ALA A 373 -13.23 7.73 -2.61
C ALA A 373 -11.79 8.00 -3.10
N GLY A 374 -11.63 8.79 -4.16
CA GLY A 374 -10.31 9.12 -4.69
C GLY A 374 -9.50 9.98 -3.70
N THR A 375 -10.13 10.89 -2.94
CA THR A 375 -9.45 11.64 -1.88
C THR A 375 -8.91 10.71 -0.80
N LEU A 376 -9.69 9.70 -0.38
CA LEU A 376 -9.22 8.70 0.58
C LEU A 376 -8.01 7.92 0.05
N PHE A 377 -8.04 7.47 -1.20
CA PHE A 377 -6.89 6.76 -1.80
C PHE A 377 -5.65 7.63 -1.94
N VAL A 378 -5.79 8.89 -2.35
CA VAL A 378 -4.66 9.82 -2.42
C VAL A 378 -4.12 10.12 -1.01
N ALA A 379 -5.00 10.27 -0.01
CA ALA A 379 -4.57 10.36 1.39
C ALA A 379 -3.80 9.10 1.82
N SER A 380 -4.26 7.90 1.47
CA SER A 380 -3.53 6.65 1.71
C SER A 380 -2.15 6.65 1.07
N ALA A 381 -2.04 7.07 -0.20
CA ALA A 381 -0.78 7.11 -0.94
C ALA A 381 0.22 8.09 -0.32
N ILE A 382 -0.26 9.28 0.10
CA ILE A 382 0.55 10.30 0.78
C ILE A 382 0.99 9.82 2.16
N GLY A 383 0.07 9.31 2.97
CA GLY A 383 0.38 8.79 4.30
C GLY A 383 1.38 7.65 4.25
N TYR A 384 1.25 6.76 3.25
CA TYR A 384 2.18 5.66 3.07
C TYR A 384 3.56 6.14 2.61
N SER A 385 3.60 7.11 1.69
CA SER A 385 4.84 7.75 1.24
C SER A 385 5.59 8.43 2.41
N PHE A 386 4.86 9.08 3.32
CA PHE A 386 5.43 9.63 4.55
C PHE A 386 6.00 8.52 5.45
N GLY A 387 5.28 7.42 5.61
CA GLY A 387 5.79 6.24 6.32
C GLY A 387 7.08 5.68 5.70
N LEU A 388 7.15 5.61 4.36
CA LEU A 388 8.36 5.17 3.65
C LEU A 388 9.52 6.15 3.83
N LEU A 389 9.26 7.46 3.81
CA LEU A 389 10.27 8.48 4.05
C LEU A 389 11.02 8.22 5.36
N VAL A 390 10.34 7.73 6.40
CA VAL A 390 10.95 7.50 7.72
C VAL A 390 11.42 6.05 7.91
N MET A 391 10.67 5.06 7.43
CA MET A 391 10.85 3.65 7.85
C MET A 391 11.33 2.70 6.76
N ALA A 392 11.41 3.11 5.49
CA ALA A 392 11.88 2.20 4.43
C ALA A 392 13.38 1.85 4.63
N PRO A 393 13.76 0.56 4.65
CA PRO A 393 15.16 0.16 4.80
C PRO A 393 15.87 -0.13 3.46
N VAL A 394 15.13 -0.13 2.34
CA VAL A 394 15.62 -0.54 1.02
C VAL A 394 14.72 0.05 -0.07
N SER A 395 15.27 0.30 -1.25
CA SER A 395 14.55 0.73 -2.44
C SER A 395 14.10 -0.48 -3.28
N ALA A 396 13.03 -1.16 -2.88
CA ALA A 396 12.45 -2.25 -3.69
C ALA A 396 10.99 -1.96 -4.06
N TYR A 397 10.54 -2.42 -5.23
CA TYR A 397 9.20 -2.10 -5.76
C TYR A 397 8.06 -2.45 -4.79
N ARG A 398 8.18 -3.55 -4.02
CA ARG A 398 7.17 -3.95 -3.02
C ARG A 398 6.86 -2.87 -1.95
N TYR A 399 7.81 -1.97 -1.70
CA TYR A 399 7.59 -0.83 -0.80
C TYR A 399 6.92 0.34 -1.53
N GLY A 400 7.14 0.54 -2.83
CA GLY A 400 6.42 1.55 -3.62
C GLY A 400 5.02 1.10 -4.06
N PHE A 401 4.77 -0.21 -4.10
CA PHE A 401 3.54 -0.81 -4.65
C PHE A 401 2.24 -0.25 -4.07
N PRO A 402 2.05 -0.11 -2.74
CA PRO A 402 0.82 0.46 -2.22
C PRO A 402 0.56 1.91 -2.67
N VAL A 403 1.60 2.75 -2.82
CA VAL A 403 1.46 4.11 -3.35
C VAL A 403 0.95 4.07 -4.78
N LEU A 404 1.52 3.18 -5.61
CA LEU A 404 1.08 2.98 -6.99
C LEU A 404 -0.37 2.51 -7.05
N LEU A 405 -0.70 1.46 -6.29
CA LEU A 405 -2.04 0.86 -6.32
C LEU A 405 -3.12 1.85 -5.91
N PHE A 406 -2.94 2.55 -4.79
CA PHE A 406 -3.94 3.51 -4.31
C PHE A 406 -4.13 4.66 -5.31
N SER A 407 -3.04 5.16 -5.87
CA SER A 407 -3.09 6.21 -6.89
C SER A 407 -3.75 5.73 -8.19
N PHE A 408 -3.45 4.50 -8.63
CA PHE A 408 -4.10 3.85 -9.76
C PHE A 408 -5.61 3.73 -9.54
N LEU A 409 -6.05 3.24 -8.38
CA LEU A 409 -7.47 3.06 -8.07
C LEU A 409 -8.22 4.39 -7.98
N ALA A 410 -7.59 5.43 -7.42
CA ALA A 410 -8.14 6.78 -7.43
C ALA A 410 -8.33 7.29 -8.87
N LEU A 411 -7.32 7.14 -9.72
CA LEU A 411 -7.36 7.55 -11.11
C LEU A 411 -8.41 6.78 -11.91
N ALA A 412 -8.40 5.45 -11.84
CA ALA A 412 -9.31 4.57 -12.55
C ALA A 412 -10.78 4.85 -12.17
N THR A 413 -11.08 4.95 -10.88
CA THR A 413 -12.44 5.28 -10.41
C THR A 413 -12.90 6.64 -10.92
N GLY A 414 -11.99 7.63 -10.90
CA GLY A 414 -12.27 8.98 -11.42
C GLY A 414 -12.55 9.00 -12.92
N VAL A 415 -11.74 8.27 -13.72
CA VAL A 415 -11.92 8.16 -15.18
C VAL A 415 -13.23 7.47 -15.50
N LEU A 416 -13.53 6.34 -14.84
CA LEU A 416 -14.79 5.62 -15.05
C LEU A 416 -16.01 6.50 -14.78
N ALA A 417 -15.95 7.34 -13.73
CA ALA A 417 -17.04 8.25 -13.41
C ALA A 417 -17.21 9.37 -14.46
N ALA A 418 -16.10 9.90 -14.97
CA ALA A 418 -16.13 10.92 -16.02
C ALA A 418 -16.70 10.36 -17.34
N VAL A 419 -16.34 9.13 -17.70
CA VAL A 419 -16.87 8.45 -18.90
C VAL A 419 -18.34 8.07 -18.74
N GLY A 420 -18.72 7.55 -17.56
CA GLY A 420 -20.10 7.14 -17.28
C GLY A 420 -21.12 8.28 -17.44
N ARG A 421 -20.77 9.51 -17.05
CA ARG A 421 -21.64 10.68 -17.23
C ARG A 421 -21.90 11.04 -18.69
N ARG A 422 -20.91 10.91 -19.57
CA ARG A 422 -21.08 11.24 -21.00
C ARG A 422 -22.15 10.38 -21.67
N ARG A 423 -22.34 9.15 -21.20
CA ARG A 423 -23.36 8.23 -21.71
C ARG A 423 -24.75 8.46 -21.12
N ALA A 424 -24.81 9.02 -19.91
CA ALA A 424 -26.06 9.28 -19.19
C ALA A 424 -26.60 10.70 -19.41
N ALA A 425 -25.81 11.62 -19.97
CA ALA A 425 -26.36 12.84 -20.52
C ALA A 425 -27.39 12.43 -21.56
N PRO A 426 -28.68 12.76 -21.38
CA PRO A 426 -29.68 12.43 -22.36
C PRO A 426 -29.16 12.96 -23.70
N VAL A 427 -29.14 12.09 -24.71
CA VAL A 427 -29.19 12.58 -26.08
C VAL A 427 -30.36 13.54 -26.03
N GLU A 428 -30.10 14.84 -26.03
CA GLU A 428 -31.14 15.83 -26.30
C GLU A 428 -31.76 15.30 -27.57
N GLN A 429 -32.91 14.64 -27.42
CA GLN A 429 -33.76 14.28 -28.52
C GLN A 429 -34.02 15.65 -29.10
N GLY A 430 -33.27 15.99 -30.15
CA GLY A 430 -33.35 17.27 -30.79
C GLY A 430 -34.83 17.46 -31.01
N ALA A 431 -35.40 18.44 -30.32
CA ALA A 431 -36.80 18.78 -30.45
C ALA A 431 -36.97 18.92 -31.96
N GLY A 432 -37.62 17.93 -32.57
CA GLY A 432 -37.85 17.92 -33.99
C GLY A 432 -38.51 19.27 -34.32
N PRO A 433 -38.23 19.87 -35.48
CA PRO A 433 -38.79 21.18 -35.86
C PRO A 433 -40.33 21.27 -35.72
N VAL A 434 -41.01 20.13 -35.59
CA VAL A 434 -42.46 19.96 -35.51
C VAL A 434 -43.08 20.57 -34.24
N ASP A 435 -42.42 20.55 -33.08
CA ASP A 435 -43.03 21.10 -31.85
C ASP A 435 -42.90 22.63 -31.69
N LYS A 436 -42.00 23.27 -32.44
CA LYS A 436 -41.98 24.74 -32.52
C LYS A 436 -43.20 25.30 -33.26
N LEU A 437 -43.77 24.56 -34.21
CA LEU A 437 -44.98 24.97 -34.95
C LEU A 437 -46.28 24.87 -34.14
N ARG A 438 -46.35 23.99 -33.12
CA ARG A 438 -47.53 23.92 -32.23
C ARG A 438 -47.55 25.04 -31.19
N SER A 439 -46.40 25.52 -30.72
CA SER A 439 -46.35 26.65 -29.80
C SER A 439 -46.71 28.00 -30.45
N ALA A 440 -46.52 28.15 -31.77
CA ALA A 440 -46.88 29.37 -32.49
C ALA A 440 -48.40 29.50 -32.76
N ARG A 441 -49.18 28.41 -32.71
CA ARG A 441 -50.63 28.44 -32.96
C ARG A 441 -51.49 28.68 -31.71
N GLY A 442 -50.90 28.66 -30.50
CA GLY A 442 -51.65 28.81 -29.24
C GLY A 442 -51.88 30.26 -28.75
N ILE A 443 -51.25 31.26 -29.37
CA ILE A 443 -51.26 32.65 -28.84
C ILE A 443 -52.37 33.53 -29.47
N ALA A 444 -53.07 33.07 -30.51
CA ALA A 444 -54.07 33.89 -31.21
C ALA A 444 -55.51 33.79 -30.66
N GLY A 445 -55.77 33.02 -29.58
CA GLY A 445 -57.15 32.65 -29.19
C GLY A 445 -57.78 33.38 -27.99
N ALA A 446 -57.09 34.29 -27.30
CA ALA A 446 -57.56 34.80 -26.01
C ALA A 446 -57.51 36.34 -25.92
N ARG A 447 -58.42 37.03 -26.64
CA ARG A 447 -58.84 38.41 -26.34
C ARG A 447 -60.15 38.74 -27.06
N ALA A 448 -61.27 38.43 -26.40
CA ALA A 448 -62.57 39.04 -26.64
C ALA A 448 -63.42 38.87 -25.37
N VAL A 449 -63.33 39.85 -24.46
CA VAL A 449 -64.34 40.25 -23.47
C VAL A 449 -64.26 41.75 -23.35
#